data_AF-A0A139HY49-F1
#
_entry.id   AF-A0A139HY49-F1
#
_cell.length_a   1.000
_cell.length_b   1.000
_cell.length_c   1.000
_cell.angle_alpha   90.00
_cell.angle_beta   90.00
_cell.angle_gamma   90.00
#
_symmetry.space_group_name_H-M   'P 1'
#
loop_
_entity.id
_entity.type
_entity.pdbx_description
1 polymer ?
#
loop_
_entity_poly.entity_id
_entity_poly.type
_entity_poly.pdbx_seq_one_letter_code
_entity_poly.pdbx_strand_id
1 'polypeptide(L)'
;MAATYFLTIMGLSFSFFFPTITQALGYSTTTTLLLTAPPWSFAILVSLPNAWHADRTGERYLHYLWPAIACLLGYVISSSTVNIGARYFSNFLMTTGYASGFVVLAWISNAIARPPAKRAVAIGMINACGNIGSIPGTYIWRSMYGPYYKVPFWSCFAILGSACVVAFILRQYLIRLNRKLDREESSTIELIYGKNSGEREDKGFRYLY
;
A
#
# COMPACT_ATOMS: atom_id res chain seq x y z
N MET A 1 6.32 2.43 9.16
CA MET A 1 4.86 2.31 9.00
C MET A 1 4.21 3.63 8.59
N ALA A 2 4.23 4.67 9.42
CA ALA A 2 3.65 5.98 9.03
C ALA A 2 4.28 6.55 7.74
N ALA A 3 5.61 6.49 7.61
CA ALA A 3 6.32 6.88 6.39
C ALA A 3 5.91 6.06 5.16
N THR A 4 5.74 4.73 5.32
CA THR A 4 5.25 3.85 4.25
C THR A 4 3.86 4.27 3.78
N TYR A 5 2.95 4.59 4.71
CA TYR A 5 1.62 5.07 4.39
C TYR A 5 1.64 6.42 3.69
N PHE A 6 2.41 7.37 4.20
CA PHE A 6 2.60 8.68 3.55
C PHE A 6 3.07 8.57 2.10
N LEU A 7 4.15 7.79 1.86
CA LEU A 7 4.69 7.59 0.52
C LEU A 7 3.72 6.83 -0.38
N THR A 8 2.95 5.88 0.16
CA THR A 8 1.94 5.14 -0.60
C THR A 8 0.81 6.09 -1.04
N ILE A 9 0.26 6.91 -0.14
CA ILE A 9 -0.79 7.87 -0.47
C ILE A 9 -0.28 8.91 -1.49
N MET A 10 0.96 9.40 -1.31
CA MET A 10 1.58 10.33 -2.25
C MET A 10 1.80 9.70 -3.63
N GLY A 11 2.25 8.44 -3.69
CA GLY A 11 2.43 7.71 -4.95
C GLY A 11 1.10 7.47 -5.68
N LEU A 12 0.01 7.26 -4.93
CA LEU A 12 -1.34 7.04 -5.45
C LEU A 12 -2.11 8.34 -5.82
N SER A 13 -1.44 9.49 -5.87
CA SER A 13 -2.07 10.79 -6.16
C SER A 13 -2.71 10.91 -7.55
N PHE A 14 -2.41 9.98 -8.47
CA PHE A 14 -2.99 9.94 -9.81
C PHE A 14 -4.51 9.86 -9.82
N SER A 15 -5.13 9.35 -8.75
CA SER A 15 -6.58 9.21 -8.61
C SER A 15 -7.32 10.53 -8.72
N PHE A 16 -6.76 11.62 -8.18
CA PHE A 16 -7.33 12.96 -8.27
C PHE A 16 -7.39 13.47 -9.71
N PHE A 17 -6.51 12.97 -10.57
CA PHE A 17 -6.39 13.36 -11.98
C PHE A 17 -6.82 12.25 -12.93
N PHE A 18 -7.47 11.20 -12.41
CA PHE A 18 -7.82 10.03 -13.20
C PHE A 18 -8.75 10.34 -14.39
N PRO A 19 -9.76 11.23 -14.26
CA PRO A 19 -10.54 11.69 -15.41
C PRO A 19 -9.66 12.38 -16.46
N THR A 20 -8.74 13.26 -16.03
CA THR A 20 -7.83 13.98 -16.92
C THR A 20 -6.86 13.04 -17.64
N ILE A 21 -6.32 12.04 -16.94
CA ILE A 21 -5.45 11.00 -17.51
C ILE A 21 -6.21 10.18 -18.55
N THR A 22 -7.46 9.83 -18.27
CA THR A 22 -8.32 9.08 -19.18
C THR A 22 -8.74 9.94 -20.39
N GLN A 23 -8.97 11.24 -20.19
CA GLN A 23 -9.29 12.19 -21.26
C GLN A 23 -8.11 12.35 -22.24
N ALA A 24 -6.88 12.26 -21.72
CA ALA A 24 -5.66 12.34 -22.51
C ALA A 24 -5.48 11.16 -23.50
N LEU A 25 -6.36 10.16 -23.47
CA LEU A 25 -6.47 9.11 -24.48
C LEU A 25 -7.21 9.57 -25.75
N GLY A 26 -7.84 10.75 -25.74
CA GLY A 26 -8.52 11.35 -26.90
C GLY A 26 -10.04 11.15 -26.94
N TYR A 27 -10.66 10.70 -25.85
CA TYR A 27 -12.11 10.53 -25.75
C TYR A 27 -12.84 11.84 -25.41
N SER A 28 -14.13 11.91 -25.75
CA SER A 28 -15.01 13.00 -25.30
C SER A 28 -15.11 13.03 -23.78
N THR A 29 -15.45 14.17 -23.18
CA THR A 29 -15.57 14.32 -21.72
C THR A 29 -16.58 13.32 -21.13
N THR A 30 -17.74 13.14 -21.75
CA THR A 30 -18.78 12.20 -21.29
C THR A 30 -18.31 10.76 -21.37
N THR A 31 -17.70 10.36 -22.50
CA THR A 31 -17.17 9.00 -22.68
C THR A 31 -16.02 8.72 -21.72
N THR A 32 -15.16 9.71 -21.48
CA THR A 32 -14.05 9.61 -20.53
C THR A 32 -14.54 9.27 -19.12
N LEU A 33 -15.53 10.02 -18.62
CA LEU A 33 -16.09 9.78 -17.29
C LEU A 33 -16.66 8.37 -17.18
N LEU A 34 -17.40 7.91 -18.18
CA LEU A 34 -17.90 6.53 -18.23
C LEU A 34 -16.76 5.50 -18.22
N LEU A 35 -15.67 5.75 -18.95
CA LEU A 35 -14.51 4.87 -19.01
C LEU A 35 -13.66 4.86 -17.73
N THR A 36 -13.85 5.81 -16.82
CA THR A 36 -13.19 5.77 -15.51
C THR A 36 -13.81 4.76 -14.55
N ALA A 37 -15.10 4.44 -14.69
CA ALA A 37 -15.79 3.56 -13.76
C ALA A 37 -15.26 2.11 -13.78
N PRO A 38 -15.03 1.45 -14.94
CA PRO A 38 -14.58 0.05 -14.98
C PRO A 38 -13.25 -0.22 -14.26
N PRO A 39 -12.18 0.60 -14.41
CA PRO A 39 -10.96 0.45 -13.61
C PRO A 39 -11.18 0.51 -12.09
N TRP A 40 -12.09 1.35 -11.61
CA TRP A 40 -12.42 1.43 -10.19
C TRP A 40 -13.25 0.24 -9.71
N SER A 41 -14.20 -0.24 -10.51
CA SER A 41 -14.94 -1.47 -10.23
C SER A 41 -13.99 -2.68 -10.14
N PHE A 42 -13.03 -2.77 -11.05
CA PHE A 42 -12.00 -3.81 -10.99
C PHE A 42 -11.14 -3.72 -9.74
N ALA A 43 -10.75 -2.51 -9.32
CA ALA A 43 -10.01 -2.32 -8.09
C ALA A 43 -10.77 -2.82 -6.86
N ILE A 44 -12.10 -2.67 -6.81
CA ILE A 44 -12.94 -3.24 -5.74
C ILE A 44 -12.87 -4.77 -5.75
N LEU A 45 -13.07 -5.38 -6.93
CA LEU A 45 -13.03 -6.85 -7.10
C LEU A 45 -11.69 -7.46 -6.70
N VAL A 46 -10.60 -6.70 -6.84
CA VAL A 46 -9.25 -7.11 -6.44
C VAL A 46 -8.98 -6.82 -4.95
N SER A 47 -9.45 -5.67 -4.46
CA SER A 47 -9.16 -5.23 -3.08
C SER A 47 -9.88 -6.09 -2.04
N LEU A 48 -11.12 -6.53 -2.33
CA LEU A 48 -11.91 -7.31 -1.38
C LEU A 48 -11.28 -8.69 -1.07
N PRO A 49 -10.95 -9.55 -2.08
CA PRO A 49 -10.26 -10.80 -1.82
C PRO A 49 -8.88 -10.59 -1.19
N ASN A 50 -8.15 -9.54 -1.61
CA ASN A 50 -6.84 -9.25 -1.05
C ASN A 50 -6.92 -8.91 0.46
N ALA A 51 -7.90 -8.08 0.85
CA ALA A 51 -8.13 -7.74 2.24
C ALA A 51 -8.56 -8.98 3.05
N TRP A 52 -9.49 -9.77 2.53
CA TRP A 52 -9.96 -10.98 3.21
C TRP A 52 -8.84 -12.01 3.40
N HIS A 53 -8.00 -12.21 2.38
CA HIS A 53 -6.85 -13.10 2.48
C HIS A 53 -5.76 -12.56 3.40
N ALA A 54 -5.56 -11.24 3.44
CA ALA A 54 -4.63 -10.60 4.38
C ALA A 54 -5.04 -10.79 5.83
N ASP A 55 -6.34 -10.68 6.12
CA ASP A 55 -6.88 -10.90 7.46
C ASP A 55 -6.78 -12.38 7.87
N ARG A 56 -6.93 -13.31 6.92
CA ARG A 56 -6.84 -14.76 7.20
C ARG A 56 -5.41 -15.26 7.38
N THR A 57 -4.46 -14.76 6.59
CA THR A 57 -3.06 -15.23 6.63
C THR A 57 -2.20 -14.49 7.63
N GLY A 58 -2.53 -13.24 7.96
CA GLY A 58 -1.70 -12.39 8.81
C GLY A 58 -0.40 -11.91 8.16
N GLU A 59 -0.12 -12.29 6.91
CA GLU A 59 1.09 -11.94 6.15
C GLU A 59 0.90 -10.63 5.38
N ARG A 60 1.10 -9.49 6.05
CA ARG A 60 0.65 -8.18 5.54
C ARG A 60 1.56 -7.59 4.50
N TYR A 61 2.85 -7.90 4.56
CA TYR A 61 3.79 -7.40 3.57
C TYR A 61 3.50 -7.91 2.16
N LEU A 62 3.17 -9.19 2.00
CA LEU A 62 2.88 -9.75 0.66
C LEU A 62 1.61 -9.14 0.07
N HIS A 63 0.59 -8.93 0.91
CA HIS A 63 -0.65 -8.27 0.53
C HIS A 63 -0.52 -6.77 0.25
N TYR A 64 0.53 -6.13 0.78
CA TYR A 64 0.92 -4.77 0.43
C TYR A 64 1.74 -4.73 -0.87
N LEU A 65 2.66 -5.68 -1.05
CA LEU A 65 3.65 -5.65 -2.12
C LEU A 65 3.03 -5.96 -3.48
N TRP A 66 2.18 -6.99 -3.59
CA TRP A 66 1.66 -7.40 -4.89
C TRP A 66 0.84 -6.28 -5.59
N PRO A 67 -0.09 -5.57 -4.93
CA PRO A 67 -0.86 -4.51 -5.60
C PRO A 67 0.01 -3.28 -5.86
N ALA A 68 1.02 -3.02 -5.02
CA ALA A 68 1.98 -1.96 -5.25
C ALA A 68 2.82 -2.24 -6.51
N ILE A 69 3.28 -3.48 -6.72
CA ILE A 69 3.98 -3.90 -7.93
C ILE A 69 3.08 -3.78 -9.15
N ALA A 70 1.82 -4.22 -9.07
CA ALA A 70 0.86 -4.07 -10.16
C ALA A 70 0.70 -2.59 -10.56
N CYS A 71 0.59 -1.69 -9.57
CA CYS A 71 0.51 -0.26 -9.80
C CYS A 71 1.79 0.31 -10.46
N LEU A 72 2.97 -0.11 -10.00
CA LEU A 72 4.26 0.25 -10.59
C LEU A 72 4.34 -0.17 -12.06
N LEU A 73 3.89 -1.39 -12.40
CA LEU A 73 3.80 -1.85 -13.79
C LEU A 73 2.84 -0.98 -14.61
N GLY A 74 1.72 -0.55 -14.02
CA GLY A 74 0.80 0.40 -14.63
C GLY A 74 1.48 1.72 -15.00
N TYR A 75 2.27 2.31 -14.10
CA TYR A 75 3.03 3.53 -14.39
C TYR A 75 4.09 3.33 -15.49
N VAL A 76 4.77 2.18 -15.51
CA VAL A 76 5.76 1.85 -16.55
C VAL A 76 5.09 1.72 -17.91
N ILE A 77 3.96 1.01 -18.00
CA ILE A 77 3.22 0.83 -19.24
C ILE A 77 2.71 2.19 -19.75
N SER A 78 2.07 2.99 -18.88
CA SER A 78 1.49 4.28 -19.26
C SER A 78 2.53 5.29 -19.73
N SER A 79 3.76 5.22 -19.19
CA SER A 79 4.87 6.10 -19.58
C SER A 79 5.63 5.62 -20.84
N SER A 80 5.64 4.31 -21.10
CA SER A 80 6.46 3.70 -22.17
C SER A 80 5.71 3.52 -23.48
N THR A 81 4.38 3.51 -23.48
CA THR A 81 3.56 3.27 -24.69
C THR A 81 2.72 4.47 -25.10
N VAL A 82 2.50 4.62 -26.40
CA VAL A 82 1.53 5.56 -26.99
C VAL A 82 0.24 4.87 -27.41
N ASN A 83 0.17 3.54 -27.33
CA ASN A 83 -1.01 2.78 -27.72
C ASN A 83 -2.16 3.00 -26.71
N ILE A 84 -3.32 3.42 -27.23
CA ILE A 84 -4.50 3.75 -26.41
C ILE A 84 -4.97 2.56 -25.58
N GLY A 85 -5.03 1.36 -26.16
CA GLY A 85 -5.46 0.16 -25.46
C GLY A 85 -4.53 -0.24 -24.33
N ALA A 86 -3.21 -0.17 -24.57
CA ALA A 86 -2.21 -0.46 -23.53
C ALA A 86 -2.26 0.56 -22.38
N ARG A 87 -2.47 1.85 -22.67
CA ARG A 87 -2.64 2.89 -21.64
C ARG A 87 -3.95 2.69 -20.86
N TYR A 88 -5.04 2.33 -21.53
CA TYR A 88 -6.30 2.03 -20.83
C TYR A 88 -6.17 0.81 -19.93
N PHE A 89 -5.50 -0.26 -20.38
CA PHE A 89 -5.19 -1.41 -19.54
C PHE A 89 -4.30 -1.03 -18.33
N SER A 90 -3.33 -0.13 -18.53
CA SER A 90 -2.49 0.34 -17.43
C SER A 90 -3.29 1.04 -16.31
N ASN A 91 -4.42 1.67 -16.64
CA ASN A 91 -5.30 2.28 -15.65
C ASN A 91 -5.90 1.23 -14.69
N PHE A 92 -6.23 0.02 -15.17
CA PHE A 92 -6.70 -1.07 -14.30
C PHE A 92 -5.61 -1.50 -13.31
N LEU A 93 -4.37 -1.63 -13.78
CA LEU A 93 -3.25 -1.97 -12.93
C LEU A 93 -2.97 -0.86 -11.89
N MET A 94 -3.01 0.40 -12.31
CA MET A 94 -2.81 1.53 -11.41
C MET A 94 -3.86 1.57 -10.29
N THR A 95 -5.15 1.38 -10.61
CA THR A 95 -6.22 1.42 -9.61
C THR A 95 -6.11 0.28 -8.59
N THR A 96 -5.58 -0.89 -8.97
CA THR A 96 -5.31 -1.97 -7.99
C THR A 96 -4.33 -1.56 -6.88
N GLY A 97 -3.48 -0.56 -7.13
CA GLY A 97 -2.56 -0.01 -6.13
C GLY A 97 -3.25 0.48 -4.85
N TYR A 98 -4.52 0.86 -4.92
CA TYR A 98 -5.30 1.25 -3.73
C TYR A 98 -5.44 0.14 -2.69
N ALA A 99 -5.41 -1.13 -3.12
CA ALA A 99 -5.42 -2.27 -2.20
C ALA A 99 -4.19 -2.22 -1.24
N SER A 100 -3.04 -1.76 -1.72
CA SER A 100 -1.84 -1.60 -0.88
C SER A 100 -2.03 -0.56 0.23
N GLY A 101 -2.73 0.55 -0.06
CA GLY A 101 -3.03 1.60 0.92
C GLY A 101 -3.89 1.08 2.08
N PHE A 102 -4.95 0.32 1.77
CA PHE A 102 -5.82 -0.28 2.78
C PHE A 102 -5.06 -1.29 3.67
N VAL A 103 -4.22 -2.14 3.07
CA VAL A 103 -3.43 -3.14 3.82
C VAL A 103 -2.42 -2.47 4.75
N VAL A 104 -1.74 -1.40 4.32
CA VAL A 104 -0.80 -0.67 5.20
C VAL A 104 -1.52 -0.01 6.37
N LEU A 105 -2.73 0.53 6.17
CA LEU A 105 -3.52 1.11 7.25
C LEU A 105 -3.93 0.04 8.27
N ALA A 106 -4.33 -1.13 7.78
CA ALA A 106 -4.58 -2.29 8.64
C ALA A 106 -3.29 -2.70 9.39
N TRP A 107 -2.14 -2.70 8.72
CA TRP A 107 -0.82 -2.98 9.30
C TRP A 107 -0.48 -2.09 10.48
N ILE A 108 -0.54 -0.77 10.26
CA ILE A 108 -0.38 0.26 11.29
C ILE A 108 -1.30 -0.02 12.47
N SER A 109 -2.57 -0.29 12.19
CA SER A 109 -3.57 -0.47 13.22
C SER A 109 -3.23 -1.61 14.17
N ASN A 110 -2.58 -2.68 13.72
CA ASN A 110 -2.26 -3.82 14.57
C ASN A 110 -0.91 -3.71 15.27
N ALA A 111 -0.02 -2.86 14.79
CA ALA A 111 1.26 -2.62 15.44
C ALA A 111 1.14 -1.74 16.70
N ILE A 112 0.03 -1.03 16.88
CA ILE A 112 -0.20 -0.17 18.06
C ILE A 112 -0.77 -1.00 19.20
N ALA A 113 -0.01 -1.12 20.29
CA ALA A 113 -0.41 -1.83 21.50
C ALA A 113 -1.57 -1.14 22.25
N ARG A 114 -2.35 -1.94 22.99
CA ARG A 114 -3.49 -1.52 23.85
C ARG A 114 -3.03 -0.40 24.82
N PRO A 115 -3.89 0.55 25.23
CA PRO A 115 -5.37 0.55 25.23
C PRO A 115 -6.06 1.01 23.92
N PRO A 116 -7.35 0.67 23.70
CA PRO A 116 -8.11 1.04 22.50
C PRO A 116 -8.15 2.56 22.22
N ALA A 117 -8.26 3.38 23.26
CA ALA A 117 -8.28 4.84 23.12
C ALA A 117 -6.97 5.39 22.52
N LYS A 118 -5.82 4.89 22.98
CA LYS A 118 -4.50 5.27 22.44
C LYS A 118 -4.33 4.82 20.98
N ARG A 119 -4.85 3.63 20.65
CA ARG A 119 -4.86 3.10 19.28
C ARG A 119 -5.69 3.96 18.34
N ALA A 120 -6.89 4.38 18.75
CA ALA A 120 -7.75 5.24 17.93
C ALA A 120 -7.07 6.58 17.61
N VAL A 121 -6.48 7.25 18.61
CA VAL A 121 -5.77 8.51 18.43
C VAL A 121 -4.56 8.35 17.50
N ALA A 122 -3.76 7.30 17.69
CA ALA A 122 -2.59 7.04 16.85
C ALA A 122 -2.97 6.73 15.40
N ILE A 123 -4.03 5.95 15.15
CA ILE A 123 -4.54 5.71 13.79
C ILE A 123 -5.03 7.01 13.16
N GLY A 124 -5.76 7.84 13.92
CA GLY A 124 -6.22 9.15 13.46
C GLY A 124 -5.08 10.07 13.04
N MET A 125 -4.05 10.17 13.89
CA MET A 125 -2.84 10.95 13.58
C MET A 125 -2.10 10.42 12.35
N ILE A 126 -1.94 9.11 12.23
CA ILE A 126 -1.27 8.51 11.06
C ILE A 126 -2.09 8.71 9.79
N ASN A 127 -3.41 8.65 9.89
CA ASN A 127 -4.29 8.92 8.75
C ASN A 127 -4.20 10.38 8.31
N ALA A 128 -4.19 11.32 9.26
CA ALA A 128 -3.97 12.74 9.00
C ALA A 128 -2.60 12.97 8.33
N CYS A 129 -1.51 12.42 8.90
CA CYS A 129 -0.19 12.53 8.32
C CYS A 129 -0.13 11.91 6.92
N GLY A 130 -0.72 10.75 6.70
CA GLY A 130 -0.72 10.09 5.39
C GLY A 130 -1.42 10.92 4.31
N ASN A 131 -2.57 11.52 4.64
CA ASN A 131 -3.31 12.38 3.71
C ASN A 131 -2.60 13.69 3.38
N ILE A 132 -1.71 14.19 4.24
CA ILE A 132 -0.84 15.34 3.89
C ILE A 132 0.00 15.01 2.64
N GLY A 133 0.32 13.73 2.39
CA GLY A 133 1.03 13.27 1.19
C GLY A 133 0.26 13.54 -0.12
N SER A 134 -1.05 13.72 -0.06
CA SER A 134 -1.86 14.10 -1.21
C SER A 134 -1.55 15.53 -1.70
N ILE A 135 -1.12 16.43 -0.81
CA ILE A 135 -0.78 17.82 -1.17
C ILE A 135 0.41 17.87 -2.14
N PRO A 136 1.63 17.38 -1.82
CA PRO A 136 2.71 17.36 -2.78
C PRO A 136 2.38 16.47 -3.99
N GLY A 137 1.57 15.41 -3.78
CA GLY A 137 1.10 14.53 -4.83
C GLY A 137 0.30 15.24 -5.94
N THR A 138 -0.51 16.25 -5.62
CA THR A 138 -1.29 16.99 -6.62
C THR A 138 -0.44 17.95 -7.45
N TYR A 139 0.66 18.49 -6.89
CA TYR A 139 1.59 19.36 -7.61
C TYR A 139 2.39 18.64 -8.70
N ILE A 140 2.45 17.31 -8.65
CA ILE A 140 3.10 16.47 -9.67
C ILE A 140 2.31 16.51 -10.98
N TRP A 141 0.98 16.55 -10.92
CA TRP A 141 0.08 16.42 -12.07
C TRP A 141 -0.24 17.75 -12.73
N ARG A 142 0.79 18.42 -13.27
CA ARG A 142 0.61 19.68 -14.01
C ARG A 142 0.10 19.42 -15.43
N SER A 143 -0.81 20.27 -15.90
CA SER A 143 -1.37 20.23 -17.26
C SER A 143 -0.30 20.35 -18.37
N MET A 144 0.81 21.02 -18.07
CA MET A 144 1.98 21.16 -18.97
C MET A 144 2.57 19.83 -19.43
N TYR A 145 2.41 18.75 -18.68
CA TYR A 145 2.97 17.43 -19.02
C TYR A 145 2.04 16.56 -19.90
N GLY A 146 0.85 17.06 -20.26
CA GLY A 146 -0.04 16.38 -21.18
C GLY A 146 0.50 16.33 -22.61
N PRO A 147 -0.01 15.43 -23.48
CA PRO A 147 -1.04 14.40 -23.22
C PRO A 147 -0.47 13.06 -22.70
N TYR A 148 0.85 12.91 -22.67
CA TYR A 148 1.49 11.64 -22.31
C TYR A 148 1.80 11.53 -20.81
N TYR A 149 1.88 12.63 -20.07
CA TYR A 149 2.09 12.68 -18.61
C TYR A 149 3.29 11.85 -18.10
N LYS A 150 4.35 11.70 -18.91
CA LYS A 150 5.51 10.83 -18.59
C LYS A 150 6.20 11.23 -17.28
N VAL A 151 6.43 12.52 -17.06
CA VAL A 151 7.10 13.05 -15.85
C VAL A 151 6.29 12.74 -14.58
N PRO A 152 4.97 12.99 -14.54
CA PRO A 152 4.12 12.55 -13.44
C PRO A 152 4.17 11.05 -13.16
N PHE A 153 4.08 10.20 -14.20
CA PHE A 153 4.11 8.75 -14.02
C PHE A 153 5.43 8.26 -13.42
N TRP A 154 6.58 8.75 -13.91
CA TRP A 154 7.88 8.39 -13.35
C TRP A 154 8.09 8.93 -11.94
N SER A 155 7.54 10.10 -11.63
CA SER A 155 7.59 10.67 -10.27
C SER A 155 6.80 9.80 -9.29
N CYS A 156 5.54 9.46 -9.63
CA CYS A 156 4.71 8.55 -8.84
C CYS A 156 5.34 7.15 -8.72
N PHE A 157 5.97 6.65 -9.78
CA PHE A 157 6.74 5.40 -9.74
C PHE A 157 7.89 5.45 -8.74
N ALA A 158 8.71 6.50 -8.75
CA ALA A 158 9.81 6.66 -7.80
C ALA A 158 9.31 6.75 -6.35
N ILE A 159 8.22 7.49 -6.11
CA ILE A 159 7.62 7.65 -4.78
C ILE A 159 7.05 6.30 -4.29
N LEU A 160 6.24 5.62 -5.09
CA LEU A 160 5.65 4.33 -4.71
C LEU A 160 6.73 3.23 -4.60
N GLY A 161 7.75 3.26 -5.45
CA GLY A 161 8.91 2.38 -5.38
C GLY A 161 9.68 2.58 -4.06
N SER A 162 9.89 3.84 -3.65
CA SER A 162 10.49 4.15 -2.35
C SER A 162 9.63 3.63 -1.18
N ALA A 163 8.30 3.70 -1.30
CA ALA A 163 7.38 3.12 -0.32
C ALA A 163 7.57 1.60 -0.18
N CYS A 164 7.73 0.89 -1.30
CA CYS A 164 8.01 -0.54 -1.33
C CYS A 164 9.35 -0.89 -0.65
N VAL A 165 10.39 -0.10 -0.90
CA VAL A 165 11.70 -0.28 -0.24
C VAL A 165 11.60 -0.05 1.27
N VAL A 166 10.92 1.02 1.70
CA VAL A 166 10.70 1.29 3.12
C VAL A 166 9.85 0.18 3.77
N ALA A 167 8.84 -0.34 3.07
CA ALA A 167 8.04 -1.48 3.53
C ALA A 167 8.88 -2.76 3.68
N PHE A 168 9.82 -3.02 2.77
CA PHE A 168 10.74 -4.15 2.86
C PHE A 168 11.69 -4.02 4.06
N ILE A 169 12.27 -2.83 4.27
CA ILE A 169 13.13 -2.55 5.44
C ILE A 169 12.34 -2.76 6.73
N LEU A 170 11.09 -2.27 6.78
CA LEU A 170 10.19 -2.47 7.91
C LEU A 170 9.92 -3.96 8.18
N ARG A 171 9.66 -4.76 7.13
CA ARG A 171 9.50 -6.22 7.28
C ARG A 171 10.73 -6.86 7.90
N GLN A 172 11.93 -6.54 7.41
CA GLN A 172 13.18 -7.10 7.95
C GLN A 172 13.37 -6.69 9.42
N TYR A 173 13.01 -5.46 9.78
CA TYR A 173 13.03 -4.99 11.16
C TYR A 173 12.04 -5.77 12.05
N LEU A 174 10.80 -5.99 11.59
CA LEU A 174 9.79 -6.73 12.34
C LEU A 174 10.16 -8.21 12.52
N ILE A 175 10.77 -8.85 11.51
CA ILE A 175 11.30 -10.21 11.62
C ILE A 175 12.41 -10.27 12.67
N ARG A 176 13.31 -9.29 12.71
CA ARG A 176 14.36 -9.22 13.74
C ARG A 176 13.76 -9.03 15.13
N LEU A 177 12.72 -8.22 15.26
CA LEU A 177 12.05 -7.98 16.53
C LEU A 177 11.30 -9.23 17.02
N ASN A 178 10.59 -9.94 16.13
CA ASN A 178 9.98 -11.23 16.44
C ASN A 178 11.03 -12.25 16.89
N ARG A 179 12.17 -12.35 16.21
CA ARG A 179 13.28 -13.24 16.64
C ARG A 179 13.86 -12.86 18.01
N LYS A 180 13.84 -11.58 18.38
CA LYS A 180 14.28 -11.12 19.70
C LYS A 180 13.28 -11.52 20.78
N LEU A 181 11.98 -11.34 20.51
CA LEU A 181 10.91 -11.78 21.41
C LEU A 181 10.92 -13.31 21.60
N ASP A 182 11.10 -14.09 20.53
CA ASP A 182 11.20 -15.56 20.62
C ASP A 182 12.38 -15.97 21.53
N ARG A 183 13.51 -15.24 21.50
CA ARG A 183 14.66 -15.51 22.39
C ARG A 183 14.40 -15.15 23.85
N GLU A 184 13.75 -14.02 24.10
CA GLU A 184 13.41 -13.56 25.45
C GLU A 184 12.34 -14.46 26.10
N GLU A 185 11.34 -14.89 25.33
CA GLU A 185 10.30 -15.83 25.75
C GLU A 185 10.89 -17.21 26.03
N SER A 186 11.76 -17.73 25.14
CA SER A 186 12.49 -19.00 25.38
C SER A 186 13.36 -18.95 26.64
N SER A 187 14.06 -17.83 26.88
CA SER A 187 14.92 -17.67 28.06
C SER A 187 14.09 -17.60 29.35
N THR A 188 12.94 -16.94 29.30
CA THR A 188 12.02 -16.84 30.45
C THR A 188 11.37 -18.18 30.77
N ILE A 189 10.96 -18.95 29.74
CA ILE A 189 10.42 -20.30 29.90
C ILE A 189 11.50 -21.24 30.48
N GLU A 190 12.74 -21.18 29.99
CA GLU A 190 13.85 -22.00 30.50
C GLU A 190 14.18 -21.66 31.97
N LEU A 191 14.06 -20.39 32.37
CA LEU A 191 14.23 -19.94 33.76
C LEU A 191 13.09 -20.38 34.69
N ILE A 192 11.83 -20.37 34.23
CA ILE A 192 10.65 -20.64 35.06
C ILE A 192 10.37 -22.14 35.19
N TYR A 193 10.49 -22.89 34.08
CA TYR A 193 10.02 -24.28 34.02
C TYR A 193 11.16 -25.31 33.90
N GLY A 194 12.40 -24.86 33.73
CA GLY A 194 13.54 -25.74 33.49
C GLY A 194 13.50 -26.41 32.11
N LYS A 195 14.68 -26.86 31.66
CA LYS A 195 15.00 -27.32 30.28
C LYS A 195 14.11 -28.44 29.69
N ASN A 196 13.24 -29.07 30.49
CA ASN A 196 12.46 -30.27 30.13
C ASN A 196 10.93 -30.06 30.08
N SER A 197 10.42 -28.83 30.12
CA SER A 197 8.98 -28.55 30.09
C SER A 197 8.43 -28.50 28.65
N GLY A 198 7.87 -29.62 28.19
CA GLY A 198 7.25 -29.76 26.88
C GLY A 198 5.75 -29.40 26.84
N GLU A 199 5.33 -28.27 27.42
CA GLU A 199 3.92 -27.88 27.41
C GLU A 199 3.56 -26.94 26.24
N ARG A 200 2.39 -27.22 25.64
CA ARG A 200 1.84 -26.59 24.43
C ARG A 200 1.72 -25.07 24.61
N GLU A 201 2.51 -24.36 23.80
CA GLU A 201 2.58 -22.91 23.68
C GLU A 201 1.23 -22.27 23.31
N ASP A 202 0.77 -21.32 24.13
CA ASP A 202 -0.04 -20.21 23.64
C ASP A 202 0.93 -19.05 23.39
N LYS A 203 1.37 -18.91 22.13
CA LYS A 203 2.45 -17.99 21.74
C LYS A 203 2.09 -16.55 22.10
N GLY A 204 3.00 -15.83 22.78
CA GLY A 204 2.84 -14.41 23.08
C GLY A 204 2.63 -13.54 21.82
N PHE A 205 2.33 -12.25 22.04
CA PHE A 205 2.06 -11.29 20.97
C PHE A 205 3.17 -11.27 19.90
N ARG A 206 2.81 -11.54 18.64
CA ARG A 206 3.73 -11.49 17.49
C ARG A 206 3.40 -10.34 16.56
N TYR A 207 4.43 -9.68 16.04
CA TYR A 207 4.22 -8.69 14.99
C TYR A 207 3.90 -9.40 13.67
N LEU A 208 2.75 -9.07 13.10
CA LEU A 208 2.40 -9.44 11.72
C LEU A 208 3.36 -8.69 10.77
N TYR A 209 4.08 -9.41 9.92
CA TYR A 209 5.13 -8.89 9.06
C TYR A 209 4.79 -8.93 7.57
#